data_AF-A0A6I1H697-F1
#
_entry.id   AF-A0A6I1H697-F1
#
_cell.length_a   1.000
_cell.length_b   1.000
_cell.length_c   1.000
_cell.angle_alpha   90.00
_cell.angle_beta   90.00
_cell.angle_gamma   90.00
#
_symmetry.space_group_name_H-M   'P 1'
#
loop_
_entity.id
_entity.type
_entity.pdbx_description
1 polymer ?
#
loop_
_entity_poly.entity_id
_entity_poly.type
_entity_poly.pdbx_seq_one_letter_code
_entity_poly.pdbx_strand_id
1 'polypeptide(L)'
;MTTWNVKIGINPISWMNDDLPSLGGETPLETALKEGAEIGYVGFELGNKFPKDAPSLNAVLGKYGLACVSGWYSGRLAHRSVEEEIAA
;
A
#
# COMPACT_ATOMS: atom_id res chain seq x y z
N MET A 1 10.51 -14.16 27.34
CA MET A 1 9.47 -13.46 26.54
C MET A 1 9.62 -13.94 25.11
N THR A 2 8.59 -14.51 24.51
CA THR A 2 8.62 -14.90 23.09
C THR A 2 8.68 -13.65 22.23
N THR A 3 9.85 -13.38 21.63
CA THR A 3 10.02 -12.34 20.62
C THR A 3 9.45 -12.84 19.31
N TRP A 4 8.19 -12.50 19.04
CA TRP A 4 7.55 -12.80 17.76
C TRP A 4 8.23 -11.99 16.66
N ASN A 5 8.94 -12.68 15.74
CA ASN A 5 9.62 -12.05 14.60
C ASN A 5 8.64 -11.84 13.43
N VAL A 6 7.60 -11.05 13.67
CA VAL A 6 6.61 -10.68 12.64
C VAL A 6 6.54 -9.16 12.50
N LYS A 7 6.31 -8.73 11.27
CA LYS A 7 6.06 -7.33 10.91
C LYS A 7 4.58 -7.20 10.53
N ILE A 8 3.87 -6.29 11.17
CA ILE A 8 2.44 -6.06 10.90
C ILE A 8 2.30 -4.80 10.06
N GLY A 9 1.90 -4.98 8.81
CA GLY A 9 1.49 -3.90 7.91
C GLY A 9 -0.02 -3.84 7.75
N ILE A 10 -0.51 -2.82 7.03
CA ILE A 10 -1.93 -2.57 6.85
C ILE A 10 -2.26 -2.16 5.41
N ASN A 11 -3.47 -2.49 4.95
CA ASN A 11 -3.98 -2.00 3.67
C ASN A 11 -4.63 -0.60 3.85
N PRO A 12 -4.33 0.37 2.96
CA PRO A 12 -4.88 1.73 3.02
C PRO A 12 -6.40 1.80 2.84
N ILE A 13 -7.07 0.71 2.42
CA ILE A 13 -8.53 0.60 2.28
C ILE A 13 -9.30 0.95 3.55
N SER A 14 -8.63 0.85 4.72
CA SER A 14 -9.20 1.27 6.01
C SER A 14 -9.43 2.79 6.09
N TRP A 15 -8.76 3.59 5.25
CA TRP A 15 -8.88 5.05 5.17
C TRP A 15 -9.50 5.54 3.85
N MET A 16 -9.28 4.82 2.75
CA MET A 16 -9.69 5.24 1.41
C MET A 16 -9.86 4.03 0.48
N ASN A 17 -11.00 3.91 -0.17
CA ASN A 17 -11.31 2.78 -1.04
C ASN A 17 -11.00 3.12 -2.51
N ASP A 18 -10.19 2.29 -3.15
CA ASP A 18 -9.79 2.49 -4.55
C ASP A 18 -10.91 2.18 -5.56
N ASP A 19 -11.78 1.20 -5.25
CA ASP A 19 -12.91 0.79 -6.10
C ASP A 19 -14.14 1.68 -5.92
N LEU A 20 -14.34 2.21 -4.72
CA LEU A 20 -15.45 3.10 -4.37
C LEU A 20 -14.93 4.42 -3.75
N PRO A 21 -14.49 5.39 -4.58
CA PRO A 21 -13.82 6.60 -4.09
C PRO A 21 -14.66 7.49 -3.16
N SER A 22 -15.99 7.36 -3.16
CA SER A 22 -16.84 8.07 -2.20
C SER A 22 -16.58 7.64 -0.74
N LEU A 23 -15.97 6.47 -0.53
CA LEU A 23 -15.52 6.00 0.78
C LEU A 23 -14.08 6.45 1.03
N GLY A 24 -13.93 7.65 1.60
CA GLY A 24 -12.63 8.16 2.05
C GLY A 24 -11.71 8.68 0.93
N GLY A 25 -12.22 8.89 -0.28
CA GLY A 25 -11.46 9.49 -1.39
C GLY A 25 -10.87 10.87 -1.08
N GLU A 26 -11.49 11.63 -0.19
CA GLU A 26 -10.98 12.93 0.28
C GLU A 26 -9.90 12.81 1.37
N THR A 27 -9.72 11.62 1.98
CA THR A 27 -8.70 11.40 3.02
C THR A 27 -7.30 11.51 2.42
N PRO A 28 -6.46 12.48 2.80
CA PRO A 28 -5.12 12.60 2.24
C PRO A 28 -4.23 11.41 2.61
N LEU A 29 -3.29 11.05 1.74
CA LEU A 29 -2.37 9.93 1.98
C LEU A 29 -1.60 10.11 3.29
N GLU A 30 -1.13 11.32 3.57
CA GLU A 30 -0.41 11.65 4.80
C GLU A 30 -1.21 11.37 6.08
N THR A 31 -2.54 11.42 6.02
CA THR A 31 -3.41 11.14 7.16
C THR A 31 -3.35 9.64 7.48
N ALA A 32 -3.54 8.79 6.48
CA ALA A 32 -3.45 7.35 6.64
C ALA A 32 -2.06 6.91 7.14
N LEU A 33 -0.98 7.46 6.55
CA LEU A 33 0.39 7.13 6.95
C LEU A 33 0.71 7.56 8.38
N LYS A 34 0.29 8.77 8.77
CA LYS A 34 0.48 9.28 10.13
C LYS A 34 -0.26 8.41 11.15
N GLU A 35 -1.56 8.20 10.94
CA GLU A 35 -2.40 7.44 11.88
C GLU A 35 -1.96 5.97 11.95
N GLY A 36 -1.61 5.36 10.82
CA GLY A 36 -1.10 3.99 10.79
C GLY A 36 0.20 3.81 11.57
N ALA A 37 1.12 4.78 11.47
CA ALA A 37 2.34 4.80 12.27
C ALA A 37 2.04 5.00 13.77
N GLU A 38 1.11 5.89 14.12
CA GLU A 38 0.68 6.12 15.52
C GLU A 38 0.01 4.88 16.15
N ILE A 39 -0.70 4.08 15.35
CA ILE A 39 -1.28 2.79 15.78
C ILE A 39 -0.19 1.73 16.02
N GLY A 40 0.96 1.84 15.36
CA GLY A 40 2.09 0.91 15.48
C GLY A 40 2.24 -0.06 14.30
N TYR A 41 1.58 0.19 13.17
CA TYR A 41 1.90 -0.54 11.94
C TYR A 41 3.31 -0.17 11.45
N VAL A 42 4.02 -1.15 10.88
CA VAL A 42 5.40 -0.95 10.39
C VAL A 42 5.45 -0.73 8.87
N GLY A 43 4.30 -0.70 8.20
CA GLY A 43 4.24 -0.47 6.77
C GLY A 43 2.84 -0.57 6.17
N PHE A 44 2.73 -0.19 4.91
CA PHE A 44 1.49 -0.14 4.15
C PHE A 44 1.56 -0.96 2.87
N GLU A 45 0.42 -1.55 2.50
CA GLU A 45 0.17 -2.01 1.14
C GLU A 45 -0.06 -0.80 0.22
N LEU A 46 0.23 -0.96 -1.08
CA LEU A 46 0.01 0.08 -2.09
C LEU A 46 -1.48 0.31 -2.37
N GLY A 47 -1.83 1.57 -2.61
CA GLY A 47 -3.15 2.01 -3.09
C GLY A 47 -3.02 3.16 -4.10
N ASN A 48 -4.15 3.64 -4.63
CA ASN A 48 -4.16 4.57 -5.78
C ASN A 48 -3.44 5.92 -5.54
N LYS A 49 -3.35 6.38 -4.27
CA LYS A 49 -2.72 7.67 -3.90
C LYS A 49 -1.21 7.58 -3.72
N PHE A 50 -0.62 6.38 -3.72
CA PHE A 50 0.81 6.20 -3.50
C PHE A 50 1.62 6.56 -4.76
N PRO A 51 2.84 7.11 -4.61
CA PRO A 51 3.75 7.28 -5.74
C PRO A 51 4.06 5.94 -6.41
N LYS A 52 4.20 5.97 -7.75
CA LYS A 52 4.43 4.75 -8.55
C LYS A 52 5.90 4.41 -8.78
N ASP A 53 6.81 5.36 -8.53
CA ASP A 53 8.25 5.14 -8.61
C ASP A 53 8.85 4.86 -7.23
N ALA A 54 9.84 3.96 -7.20
CA ALA A 54 10.46 3.52 -5.96
C ALA A 54 11.13 4.67 -5.16
N PRO A 55 11.84 5.64 -5.76
CA PRO A 55 12.42 6.76 -5.01
C PRO A 55 11.36 7.60 -4.28
N SER A 56 10.29 8.00 -4.97
CA SER A 56 9.25 8.84 -4.38
C SER A 56 8.43 8.08 -3.34
N LEU A 57 8.16 6.79 -3.58
CA LEU A 57 7.49 5.92 -2.61
C LEU A 57 8.29 5.81 -1.31
N ASN A 58 9.59 5.53 -1.41
CA ASN A 58 10.48 5.46 -0.25
C ASN A 58 10.55 6.81 0.48
N ALA A 59 10.59 7.92 -0.25
CA ALA A 59 10.62 9.25 0.35
C ALA A 59 9.32 9.58 1.11
N VAL A 60 8.16 9.17 0.61
CA VAL A 60 6.86 9.39 1.28
C VAL A 60 6.73 8.52 2.53
N LEU A 61 6.99 7.23 2.42
CA LEU A 61 6.89 6.29 3.55
C LEU A 61 7.94 6.56 4.63
N GLY A 62 9.16 6.93 4.22
CA GLY A 62 10.28 7.20 5.12
C GLY A 62 10.04 8.36 6.09
N LYS A 63 9.18 9.33 5.73
CA LYS A 63 8.75 10.41 6.64
C LYS A 63 8.07 9.91 7.91
N TYR A 64 7.52 8.70 7.86
CA TYR A 64 6.77 8.08 8.96
C TYR A 64 7.45 6.81 9.49
N GLY A 65 8.64 6.46 9.00
CA GLY A 65 9.33 5.21 9.36
C GLY A 65 8.61 3.93 8.89
N LEU A 66 7.78 4.04 7.84
CA LEU A 66 6.98 2.94 7.29
C LEU A 66 7.70 2.25 6.12
N ALA A 67 7.41 0.97 5.91
CA ALA A 67 7.83 0.21 4.73
C ALA A 67 6.68 -0.01 3.73
N CYS A 68 7.02 -0.24 2.46
CA CYS A 68 6.09 -0.84 1.51
C CYS A 68 6.05 -2.35 1.79
N VAL A 69 4.89 -2.90 2.15
CA VAL A 69 4.79 -4.32 2.58
C VAL A 69 4.23 -5.25 1.50
N SER A 70 3.34 -4.75 0.64
CA SER A 70 2.73 -5.50 -0.46
C SER A 70 2.07 -4.55 -1.46
N GLY A 71 1.52 -5.10 -2.54
CA GLY A 71 0.71 -4.37 -3.51
C GLY A 71 -0.21 -5.33 -4.26
N TRP A 72 -1.36 -4.81 -4.67
CA TRP A 72 -2.31 -5.56 -5.47
C TRP A 72 -1.92 -5.56 -6.96
N TYR A 73 -2.05 -6.72 -7.61
CA TYR A 73 -1.89 -6.86 -9.05
C TYR A 73 -3.03 -7.70 -9.65
N SER A 74 -3.80 -7.10 -10.56
CA SER A 74 -4.91 -7.75 -11.24
C SER A 74 -4.42 -8.54 -12.45
N GLY A 75 -4.10 -9.83 -12.25
CA GLY A 75 -3.73 -10.72 -13.35
C GLY A 75 -4.86 -10.93 -14.36
N ARG A 76 -4.51 -11.09 -15.65
CA ARG A 76 -5.46 -11.24 -16.76
C ARG A 76 -5.20 -12.48 -17.61
N LEU A 77 -4.57 -13.53 -17.07
CA LEU A 77 -4.26 -14.79 -17.76
C LEU A 77 -5.48 -15.49 -18.40
N ALA A 78 -6.71 -15.20 -17.96
CA ALA A 78 -7.93 -15.67 -18.63
C ALA A 78 -8.16 -15.03 -20.03
N HIS A 79 -7.48 -13.92 -20.31
CA HIS A 79 -7.65 -13.09 -21.51
C HIS A 79 -6.37 -12.84 -22.29
N ARG A 80 -5.19 -13.23 -21.77
CA ARG A 80 -3.88 -13.04 -22.42
C ARG A 80 -2.92 -14.19 -22.14
N SER A 81 -1.90 -14.35 -22.99
CA SER A 81 -0.86 -15.36 -22.80
C SER A 81 0.02 -15.06 -21.58
N VAL A 82 0.82 -16.04 -21.16
CA VAL A 82 1.79 -15.85 -20.07
C VAL A 82 2.86 -14.83 -20.46
N GLU A 83 3.31 -14.84 -21.71
CA GLU A 83 4.28 -13.88 -22.24
C GLU A 83 3.72 -12.45 -22.23
N GLU A 84 2.45 -12.29 -22.64
CA GLU A 84 1.75 -11.00 -22.59
C GLU A 84 1.48 -10.53 -21.15
N GLU A 85 1.31 -11.44 -20.19
CA GLU A 85 1.14 -11.13 -18.76
C GLU A 85 2.44 -10.64 -18.13
N ILE A 86 3.57 -11.29 -18.42
CA ILE A 86 4.89 -10.93 -17.87
C ILE A 86 5.40 -9.59 -18.41
N ALA A 87 5.06 -9.25 -19.65
CA ALA A 87 5.50 -8.01 -20.30
C ALA A 87 4.69 -6.76 -19.89
N ALA A 88 3.59 -6.91 -19.14
CA ALA A 88 2.61 -5.87 -18.87
C ALA A 88 2.92 -4.99 -17.64
#